data_AF-A0A2T2UBF0-F1
#
_entry.id   AF-A0A2T2UBF0-F1
#
_cell.length_a   1.000
_cell.length_b   1.000
_cell.length_c   1.000
_cell.angle_alpha   90.00
_cell.angle_beta   90.00
_cell.angle_gamma   90.00
#
_symmetry.space_group_name_H-M   'P 1'
#
loop_
_entity.id
_entity.type
_entity.pdbx_description
1 polymer ?
#
loop_
_entity_poly.entity_id
_entity_poly.type
_entity_poly.pdbx_seq_one_letter_code
_entity_poly.pdbx_strand_id
1 'polypeptide(L)'
;MSVMALILITTYFVTSSDSGTLVVTTLISMGKEQPPISYRIFWGMGEGAVAAILLYTGGLKALQTATLAIGAPFSIIMFIMMYTLIRSFREELAQEEAGAAPERG
;
A
#
# COMPACT_ATOMS: atom_id res chain seq x y z
N MET A 1 -0.54 19.83 -25.98
CA MET A 1 0.35 19.18 -24.99
C MET A 1 -0.18 19.28 -23.56
N SER A 2 -0.54 20.46 -23.04
CA SER A 2 -0.97 20.63 -21.63
C SER A 2 -2.28 19.92 -21.26
N VAL A 3 -3.27 19.88 -22.15
CA VAL A 3 -4.56 19.19 -21.89
C VAL A 3 -4.37 17.67 -21.78
N MET A 4 -3.51 17.09 -22.63
CA MET A 4 -3.22 15.66 -22.60
C MET A 4 -2.46 15.28 -21.32
N ALA A 5 -1.50 16.10 -20.89
CA ALA A 5 -0.79 15.90 -19.63
C ALA A 5 -1.74 15.98 -18.42
N LEU A 6 -2.69 16.94 -18.43
CA LEU A 6 -3.70 17.05 -17.38
C LEU A 6 -4.54 15.78 -17.28
N ILE A 7 -5.08 15.29 -18.40
CA ILE A 7 -5.88 14.06 -18.44
C ILE A 7 -5.09 12.86 -17.91
N LEU A 8 -3.84 12.71 -18.32
CA LEU A 8 -3.00 11.60 -17.88
C LEU A 8 -2.72 11.64 -16.38
N ILE A 9 -2.33 12.81 -15.84
CA ILE A 9 -2.04 12.97 -14.41
C ILE A 9 -3.31 12.75 -13.59
N THR A 10 -4.46 13.30 -14.03
CA THR A 10 -5.74 13.12 -13.33
C THR A 10 -6.18 11.66 -13.31
N THR A 11 -6.16 10.95 -14.45
CA THR A 11 -6.56 9.54 -14.49
C THR A 11 -5.61 8.66 -13.69
N TYR A 12 -4.30 8.89 -13.80
CA TYR A 12 -3.30 8.18 -12.99
C TYR A 12 -3.55 8.39 -11.49
N PHE A 13 -3.84 9.63 -11.09
CA PHE A 13 -4.14 9.95 -9.70
C PHE A 13 -5.40 9.25 -9.20
N VAL A 14 -6.50 9.26 -9.98
CA VAL A 14 -7.76 8.61 -9.62
C VAL A 14 -7.58 7.09 -9.47
N THR A 15 -6.94 6.43 -10.43
CA THR A 15 -6.72 4.97 -10.39
C THR A 15 -5.79 4.56 -9.23
N SER A 16 -4.76 5.37 -8.97
CA SER A 16 -3.82 5.13 -7.85
C SER A 16 -4.51 5.30 -6.50
N SER A 17 -5.34 6.35 -6.34
CA SER A 17 -6.10 6.60 -5.12
C SER A 17 -7.16 5.53 -4.84
N ASP A 18 -7.83 5.02 -5.87
CA ASP A 18 -8.77 3.90 -5.73
C ASP A 18 -8.08 2.64 -5.19
N SER A 19 -6.90 2.31 -5.74
CA SER A 19 -6.08 1.19 -5.26
C SER A 19 -5.62 1.37 -3.82
N GLY A 20 -5.22 2.59 -3.43
CA GLY A 20 -4.83 2.92 -2.06
C GLY A 20 -5.98 2.75 -1.06
N THR A 21 -7.15 3.31 -1.40
CA THR A 21 -8.36 3.20 -0.59
C THR A 21 -8.78 1.74 -0.42
N LEU A 22 -8.63 0.91 -1.45
CA LEU A 22 -8.91 -0.53 -1.37
C LEU A 22 -7.99 -1.24 -0.36
N VAL A 23 -6.69 -0.92 -0.35
CA VAL A 23 -5.72 -1.51 0.60
C VAL A 23 -6.09 -1.11 2.03
N VAL A 24 -6.33 0.19 2.28
CA VAL A 24 -6.71 0.70 3.60
C VAL A 24 -7.99 0.04 4.11
N THR A 25 -9.01 -0.05 3.25
CA THR A 25 -10.29 -0.66 3.63
C THR A 25 -10.19 -2.16 3.88
N THR A 26 -9.33 -2.87 3.14
CA THR A 26 -9.05 -4.30 3.36
C THR A 26 -8.32 -4.54 4.69
N LEU A 27 -7.33 -3.70 5.01
CA LEU A 27 -6.57 -3.77 6.27
C LEU A 27 -7.49 -3.58 7.49
N ILE A 28 -8.40 -2.61 7.43
CA ILE A 28 -9.32 -2.29 8.54
C ILE A 28 -10.44 -3.34 8.66
N SER A 29 -10.81 -3.99 7.55
CA SER A 29 -11.87 -5.00 7.53
C SER A 29 -11.39 -6.42 7.88
N MET A 30 -10.18 -6.57 8.44
CA MET A 30 -9.54 -7.85 8.77
C MET A 30 -9.55 -8.85 7.60
N GLY A 31 -9.33 -8.37 6.37
CA GLY A 31 -9.24 -9.24 5.18
C GLY A 31 -10.59 -9.64 4.57
N LYS A 32 -11.72 -9.01 4.95
CA LYS A 32 -12.96 -9.17 4.18
C LYS A 32 -12.79 -8.51 2.80
N GLU A 33 -12.89 -9.31 1.74
CA GLU A 33 -12.66 -8.89 0.34
C GLU A 33 -13.62 -7.80 -0.16
N GLN A 34 -14.76 -7.60 0.50
CA GLN A 34 -15.74 -6.57 0.16
C GLN A 34 -16.05 -5.66 1.35
N PRO A 35 -15.18 -4.68 1.64
CA PRO A 35 -15.50 -3.63 2.61
C PRO A 35 -16.68 -2.79 2.10
N PRO A 36 -17.63 -2.39 2.97
CA PRO A 36 -18.77 -1.58 2.58
C PRO A 36 -18.33 -0.28 1.89
N ILE A 37 -19.08 0.14 0.86
CA ILE A 37 -18.80 1.33 0.04
C ILE A 37 -18.62 2.59 0.91
N SER A 38 -19.30 2.67 2.05
CA SER A 38 -19.15 3.76 3.03
C SER A 38 -17.72 3.91 3.56
N TYR A 39 -17.01 2.81 3.82
CA TYR A 39 -15.61 2.87 4.27
C TYR A 39 -14.69 3.36 3.17
N ARG A 40 -14.93 2.96 1.91
CA ARG A 40 -14.15 3.43 0.77
C ARG A 40 -14.30 4.94 0.59
N ILE A 41 -15.53 5.45 0.65
CA ILE A 41 -15.79 6.90 0.53
C ILE A 41 -15.16 7.67 1.69
N PHE A 42 -15.30 7.18 2.93
CA PHE A 42 -14.72 7.82 4.10
C PHE A 42 -13.19 7.92 4.01
N TRP A 43 -12.51 6.83 3.68
CA TRP A 43 -11.05 6.81 3.59
C TRP A 43 -10.52 7.58 2.38
N GLY A 44 -11.14 7.42 1.20
CA GLY A 44 -10.75 8.18 0.01
C GLY A 44 -10.93 9.69 0.18
N MET A 45 -12.04 10.12 0.80
CA MET A 45 -12.26 11.54 1.10
C MET A 45 -11.33 12.04 2.21
N GLY A 46 -11.03 11.19 3.21
CA GLY A 46 -10.08 11.50 4.28
C GLY A 46 -8.66 11.75 3.76
N GLU A 47 -8.17 10.91 2.86
CA GLU A 47 -6.86 11.09 2.20
C GLU A 47 -6.79 12.40 1.42
N GLY A 48 -7.84 12.70 0.63
CA GLY A 48 -7.94 13.96 -0.11
C GLY A 48 -8.02 15.19 0.82
N ALA A 49 -8.75 15.10 1.93
CA ALA A 49 -8.86 16.17 2.91
C ALA A 49 -7.52 16.46 3.60
N VAL A 50 -6.78 15.41 4.00
CA VAL A 50 -5.44 15.57 4.59
C VAL A 50 -4.49 16.23 3.59
N ALA A 51 -4.50 15.79 2.33
CA ALA A 51 -3.68 16.41 1.28
C ALA A 51 -4.04 17.89 1.07
N ALA A 52 -5.33 18.23 1.03
CA ALA A 52 -5.80 19.60 0.89
C ALA A 52 -5.38 20.49 2.08
N ILE A 53 -5.51 20.01 3.32
CA ILE A 53 -5.12 20.75 4.53
C ILE A 53 -3.61 20.97 4.58
N LEU A 54 -2.80 19.95 4.27
CA LEU A 54 -1.34 20.07 4.26
C LEU A 54 -0.88 21.06 3.18
N LEU A 55 -1.50 21.00 2.00
CA LEU A 55 -1.21 21.93 0.93
C LEU A 55 -1.61 23.36 1.29
N TYR A 56 -2.77 23.55 1.93
CA TYR A 56 -3.24 24.87 2.35
C TYR A 56 -2.36 25.49 3.44
N THR A 57 -1.93 24.70 4.42
CA THR A 57 -1.21 25.21 5.61
C THR A 57 0.29 25.43 5.38
N GLY A 58 0.95 24.57 4.61
CA GLY A 58 2.40 24.63 4.42
C GLY A 58 2.88 24.37 2.99
N GLY A 59 1.95 24.35 2.02
CA GLY A 59 2.25 24.22 0.61
C GLY A 59 2.90 22.88 0.25
N LEU A 60 3.60 22.88 -0.88
CA LEU A 60 4.28 21.70 -1.40
C LEU A 60 5.34 21.17 -0.42
N LYS A 61 6.03 22.07 0.30
CA LYS A 61 7.10 21.69 1.24
C LYS A 61 6.54 20.86 2.40
N ALA A 62 5.40 21.27 2.96
CA ALA A 62 4.75 20.49 4.02
C ALA A 62 4.31 19.10 3.55
N LEU A 63 3.75 19.01 2.33
CA LEU A 63 3.37 17.72 1.74
C LEU A 63 4.59 16.81 1.58
N GLN A 64 5.71 17.31 1.06
CA GLN A 64 6.95 16.55 0.92
C GLN A 64 7.52 16.10 2.28
N THR A 65 7.54 17.00 3.27
CA THR A 65 8.01 16.66 4.62
C THR A 65 7.16 15.58 5.26
N ALA A 66 5.83 15.68 5.15
CA ALA A 66 4.91 14.66 5.67
C ALA A 66 5.13 13.30 4.99
N THR A 67 5.25 13.29 3.65
CA THR A 67 5.54 12.07 2.89
C THR A 67 6.87 11.44 3.29
N LEU A 68 7.93 12.23 3.47
CA LEU A 68 9.23 11.71 3.90
C LEU A 68 9.19 11.18 5.35
N ALA A 69 8.52 11.89 6.24
CA ALA A 69 8.38 11.49 7.64
C ALA A 69 7.61 10.18 7.80
N ILE A 70 6.60 9.93 6.98
CA ILE A 70 5.82 8.67 6.97
C ILE A 70 6.56 7.57 6.19
N GLY A 71 7.18 7.93 5.07
CA GLY A 71 7.88 6.98 4.19
C GLY A 71 9.11 6.35 4.83
N ALA A 72 9.86 7.11 5.64
CA ALA A 72 11.06 6.63 6.33
C ALA A 72 10.80 5.40 7.24
N PRO A 73 9.89 5.44 8.23
CA PRO A 73 9.60 4.26 9.05
C PRO A 73 8.97 3.13 8.24
N PHE A 74 8.13 3.44 7.24
CA PHE A 74 7.55 2.42 6.36
C PHE A 74 8.61 1.68 5.54
N SER A 75 9.68 2.36 5.11
CA SER A 75 10.79 1.72 4.39
C SER A 75 11.49 0.65 5.22
N ILE A 76 11.63 0.85 6.54
CA ILE A 76 12.19 -0.15 7.46
C ILE A 76 11.30 -1.40 7.49
N ILE A 77 9.98 -1.20 7.58
CA ILE A 77 9.00 -2.30 7.55
C ILE A 77 9.10 -3.06 6.22
N MET A 78 9.25 -2.37 5.09
CA MET A 78 9.45 -3.00 3.78
C MET A 78 10.69 -3.90 3.75
N PHE A 79 11.82 -3.47 4.34
CA PHE A 79 13.02 -4.32 4.46
C PHE A 79 12.78 -5.57 5.29
N ILE A 80 12.06 -5.44 6.41
CA ILE A 80 11.68 -6.59 7.25
C ILE A 80 10.79 -7.55 6.46
N MET A 81 9.77 -7.02 5.76
CA MET A 81 8.87 -7.84 4.94
C MET A 81 9.63 -8.62 3.85
N MET A 82 10.57 -7.96 3.15
CA MET A 82 11.42 -8.60 2.16
C MET A 82 12.23 -9.76 2.78
N TYR A 83 12.83 -9.53 3.95
CA TYR A 83 13.57 -10.58 4.66
C TYR A 83 12.67 -11.76 5.07
N THR A 84 11.49 -11.49 5.63
CA THR A 84 10.55 -12.53 6.06
C THR A 84 10.01 -13.34 4.89
N LEU A 85 9.78 -12.70 3.74
CA LEU A 85 9.28 -13.39 2.55
C LEU A 85 10.33 -14.36 1.99
N ILE A 86 11.59 -13.91 1.88
CA ILE A 86 12.70 -14.77 1.45
C ILE A 86 12.88 -15.93 2.42
N ARG A 87 12.75 -15.68 3.72
CA ARG A 87 12.82 -16.73 4.74
C ARG A 87 11.67 -17.73 4.61
N SER A 88 10.42 -17.27 4.44
CA SER A 88 9.24 -18.13 4.24
C SER A 88 9.41 -19.07 3.05
N PHE A 89 9.83 -18.53 1.91
CA PHE A 89 10.06 -19.36 0.71
C PHE A 89 11.19 -20.37 0.89
N ARG A 90 12.24 -20.04 1.66
CA ARG A 90 13.30 -21.01 1.98
C ARG A 90 12.82 -22.10 2.92
N GLU A 91 11.96 -21.77 3.88
CA GLU A 91 11.35 -22.74 4.80
C GLU A 91 10.40 -23.67 4.03
N GLU A 92 9.59 -23.15 3.10
CA GLU A 92 8.71 -23.95 2.24
C GLU A 92 9.50 -24.95 1.36
N LEU A 93 10.57 -24.49 0.69
CA LEU A 93 11.42 -25.36 -0.13
C LEU A 93 12.11 -26.46 0.70
N ALA A 94 12.60 -26.13 1.90
CA ALA A 94 13.22 -27.11 2.78
C ALA A 94 12.21 -28.16 3.30
N GLN A 95 10.94 -27.77 3.49
CA GLN A 95 9.87 -28.71 3.85
C GLN A 95 9.51 -29.65 2.68
N GLU A 96 9.51 -29.15 1.45
CA GLU A 96 9.24 -29.97 0.26
C GLU A 96 10.32 -31.03 0.03
N GLU A 97 11.61 -30.68 0.19
CA GLU A 97 12.72 -31.64 0.10
C GLU A 97 12.71 -32.69 1.23
N ALA A 98 12.35 -32.28 2.45
CA ALA A 98 12.24 -33.19 3.60
C ALA A 98 11.04 -34.16 3.48
N GLY A 99 9.94 -33.72 2.86
CA GLY A 99 8.77 -34.55 2.56
C GLY A 99 8.96 -35.50 1.36
N ALA A 100 9.93 -35.23 0.48
CA ALA A 100 10.26 -36.07 -0.67
C ALA A 100 11.27 -37.19 -0.36
N ALA A 101 11.76 -37.30 0.89
CA ALA A 101 12.60 -38.41 1.30
C ALA A 101 11.79 -39.73 1.22
N PRO A 102 12.22 -40.73 0.43
CA PRO A 102 11.44 -41.94 0.26
C PRO A 102 11.37 -42.67 1.60
N GLU A 103 10.16 -43.02 2.05
CA GLU A 103 9.96 -43.98 3.11
C GLU A 103 10.64 -45.29 2.68
N ARG A 104 11.90 -45.47 3.12
CA ARG A 104 12.62 -46.73 3.02
C ARG A 104 12.03 -47.68 4.05
N GLY A 105 10.97 -48.37 3.65
CA GLY A 105 10.49 -49.62 4.22
C GLY A 105 10.68 -50.74 3.22
#